data_AF-A0A1J3JYB1-F1
#
_entry.id   AF-A0A1J3JYB1-F1
#
_cell.length_a   1.000
_cell.length_b   1.000
_cell.length_c   1.000
_cell.angle_alpha   90.00
_cell.angle_beta   90.00
_cell.angle_gamma   90.00
#
_symmetry.space_group_name_H-M   'P 1'
#
loop_
_entity.id
_entity.type
_entity.pdbx_description
1 polymer ?
#
loop_
_entity_poly.entity_id
_entity_poly.type
_entity_poly.pdbx_seq_one_letter_code
_entity_poly.pdbx_strand_id
1 'polypeptide(L)'
;CVACGLWSGLIIGYTTEYYTSHSYVPVREVANACQTGAATNIIYGLALGYKSTIIPVFCLAGTIYVSYELAGMYGIACGALGILSTLATGLAIDAYGPICDNAGGIAEMSGLPPEVREITDSLDAAGNTTAAIGKGFAIGSAALVSLALFGAFVTTVNLQNVDLLKPFIFAGLLVGAMLPYWFSAMTMKSVGKAALAMVEEVRRQFATAPLHPDGTKDFTNFKADYTTCVAISTKASLREMLPPGALVMLTPLITGFLFGVEALAGVLAGALVSGVQMAISASNTGGAWDNAKKYIEAGHLGAGKGKGSDSHKAAVVGDTVGDPLKDTSGPSLNILIKLMAIISLVFANAFPSLEKGGYLKQLFS
;
A
#
# COMPACT_ATOMS: atom_id res chain seq x y z
N CYS A 1 3.05 1.23 -27.52
CA CYS A 1 2.50 0.57 -26.31
C CYS A 1 3.57 0.34 -25.25
N VAL A 2 4.48 -0.62 -25.41
CA VAL A 2 5.50 -0.98 -24.39
C VAL A 2 6.33 0.22 -23.92
N ALA A 3 6.90 1.01 -24.83
CA ALA A 3 7.70 2.18 -24.47
C ALA A 3 6.91 3.24 -23.68
N CYS A 4 5.62 3.42 -23.98
CA CYS A 4 4.76 4.35 -23.24
C CYS A 4 4.60 3.89 -21.78
N GLY A 5 4.36 2.59 -21.58
CA GLY A 5 4.37 1.97 -20.26
C GLY A 5 5.68 2.15 -19.52
N LEU A 6 6.81 1.84 -20.16
CA LEU A 6 8.15 1.99 -19.57
C LEU A 6 8.40 3.42 -19.07
N TRP A 7 8.14 4.43 -19.90
CA TRP A 7 8.32 5.83 -19.52
C TRP A 7 7.33 6.27 -18.44
N SER A 8 6.09 5.82 -18.49
CA SER A 8 5.13 6.08 -17.40
C SER A 8 5.58 5.48 -16.08
N GLY A 9 6.14 4.27 -16.07
CA GLY A 9 6.76 3.68 -14.88
C GLY A 9 7.87 4.57 -14.31
N LEU A 10 8.75 5.08 -15.18
CA LEU A 10 9.82 6.00 -14.76
C LEU A 10 9.27 7.31 -14.16
N ILE A 11 8.27 7.92 -14.79
CA ILE A 11 7.65 9.17 -14.29
C ILE A 11 6.96 8.93 -12.95
N ILE A 12 6.29 7.78 -12.78
CA ILE A 12 5.71 7.37 -11.50
C ILE A 12 6.82 7.26 -10.44
N GLY A 13 7.94 6.61 -10.77
CA GLY A 13 9.10 6.51 -9.88
C GLY A 13 9.64 7.86 -9.41
N TYR A 14 9.93 8.77 -10.34
CA TYR A 14 10.40 10.13 -10.00
C TYR A 14 9.38 10.92 -9.19
N THR A 15 8.10 10.80 -9.52
CA THR A 15 7.05 11.48 -8.75
C THR A 15 6.98 10.93 -7.33
N THR A 16 7.04 9.61 -7.17
CA THR A 16 7.05 8.98 -5.85
C THR A 16 8.26 9.44 -5.05
N GLU A 17 9.47 9.42 -5.64
CA GLU A 17 10.69 9.92 -5.01
C GLU A 17 10.53 11.35 -4.50
N TYR A 18 9.97 12.25 -5.32
CA TYR A 18 9.72 13.65 -4.96
C TYR A 18 8.80 13.80 -3.74
N TYR A 19 7.81 12.94 -3.61
CA TYR A 19 6.85 12.98 -2.50
C TYR A 19 7.30 12.21 -1.26
N THR A 20 8.25 11.27 -1.37
CA THR A 20 8.65 10.41 -0.24
C THR A 20 10.07 10.65 0.25
N SER A 21 10.96 11.27 -0.53
CA SER A 21 12.33 11.56 -0.09
C SER A 21 12.43 12.86 0.70
N HIS A 22 13.16 12.82 1.83
CA HIS A 22 13.44 14.00 2.65
C HIS A 22 14.40 15.00 2.00
N SER A 23 14.94 14.69 0.81
CA SER A 23 15.71 15.62 -0.01
C SER A 23 14.83 16.71 -0.62
N TYR A 24 13.52 16.49 -0.72
CA TYR A 24 12.59 17.41 -1.39
C TYR A 24 11.67 18.14 -0.40
N VAL A 25 11.07 19.22 -0.89
CA VAL A 25 10.19 20.11 -0.13
C VAL A 25 9.01 19.37 0.53
N PRO A 26 8.26 18.47 -0.15
CA PRO A 26 7.05 17.88 0.45
C PRO A 26 7.29 17.18 1.79
N VAL A 27 8.31 16.34 1.88
CA VAL A 27 8.63 15.63 3.14
C VAL A 27 9.19 16.58 4.20
N ARG A 28 9.97 17.59 3.78
CA ARG A 28 10.47 18.61 4.70
C ARG A 28 9.33 19.44 5.28
N GLU A 29 8.27 19.72 4.53
CA GLU A 29 7.06 20.37 5.04
C GLU A 29 6.37 19.51 6.12
N VAL A 30 6.26 18.20 5.90
CA VAL A 30 5.73 17.25 6.91
C VAL A 30 6.60 17.24 8.17
N ALA A 31 7.93 17.16 8.02
CA ALA A 31 8.85 17.24 9.16
C ALA A 31 8.75 18.58 9.91
N ASN A 32 8.61 19.69 9.18
CA ASN A 32 8.42 21.01 9.77
C ASN A 32 7.09 21.13 10.53
N ALA A 33 6.02 20.49 10.06
CA ALA A 33 4.72 20.47 10.72
C ALA A 33 4.79 19.80 12.11
N CYS A 34 5.76 18.93 12.36
CA CYS A 34 5.96 18.31 13.68
C CYS A 34 6.30 19.33 14.79
N GLN A 35 6.71 20.55 14.44
CA GLN A 35 6.95 21.63 15.42
C GLN A 35 5.67 22.09 16.13
N THR A 36 4.50 21.87 15.53
CA THR A 36 3.20 22.22 16.11
C THR A 36 2.45 20.98 16.64
N GLY A 37 3.06 19.80 16.59
CA GLY A 37 2.56 18.57 17.19
C GLY A 37 2.18 17.47 16.19
N ALA A 38 1.68 16.34 16.71
CA ALA A 38 1.34 15.18 15.90
C ALA A 38 0.11 15.40 14.99
N ALA A 39 -0.84 16.24 15.41
CA ALA A 39 -2.05 16.48 14.63
C ALA A 39 -1.76 17.15 13.28
N THR A 40 -0.93 18.20 13.28
CA THR A 40 -0.49 18.87 12.05
C THR A 40 0.38 17.98 11.20
N ASN A 41 1.27 17.18 11.81
CA ASN A 41 2.02 16.13 11.08
C ASN A 41 1.09 15.17 10.32
N ILE A 42 0.04 14.66 10.97
CA ILE A 42 -0.92 13.75 10.33
C ILE A 42 -1.69 14.46 9.19
N ILE A 43 -2.14 15.70 9.41
CA ILE A 43 -2.87 16.45 8.38
C ILE A 43 -2.00 16.67 7.14
N TYR A 44 -0.74 17.09 7.33
CA TYR A 44 0.18 17.35 6.24
C TYR A 44 0.56 16.07 5.48
N GLY A 45 0.79 14.96 6.19
CA GLY A 45 1.09 13.68 5.54
C GLY A 45 -0.06 13.15 4.69
N LEU A 46 -1.29 13.20 5.20
CA LEU A 46 -2.48 12.79 4.43
C LEU A 46 -2.68 13.66 3.19
N ALA A 47 -2.57 14.99 3.35
CA ALA A 47 -2.67 15.92 2.23
C ALA A 47 -1.58 15.66 1.17
N LEU A 48 -0.34 15.37 1.59
CA LEU A 48 0.75 14.98 0.72
C LEU A 48 0.41 13.72 -0.07
N GLY A 49 -0.08 12.67 0.60
CA GLY A 49 -0.50 11.43 -0.06
C GLY A 49 -1.56 11.65 -1.11
N TYR A 50 -2.61 12.42 -0.80
CA TYR A 50 -3.66 12.75 -1.75
C TYR A 50 -3.14 13.55 -2.95
N LYS A 51 -2.24 14.50 -2.72
CA LYS A 51 -1.61 15.28 -3.79
C LYS A 51 -0.70 14.42 -4.68
N SER A 52 -0.06 13.41 -4.12
CA SER A 52 0.89 12.55 -4.82
C SER A 52 0.26 11.66 -5.90
N THR A 53 -1.06 11.47 -5.90
CA THR A 53 -1.75 10.62 -6.88
C THR A 53 -1.90 11.27 -8.26
N ILE A 54 -1.84 12.61 -8.32
CA ILE A 54 -2.24 13.39 -9.50
C ILE A 54 -1.42 13.00 -10.74
N ILE A 55 -0.09 13.11 -10.67
CA ILE A 55 0.78 12.83 -11.82
C ILE A 55 0.74 11.34 -12.20
N PRO A 56 0.88 10.37 -11.27
CA PRO A 56 0.75 8.95 -11.59
C PRO A 56 -0.54 8.61 -12.33
N VAL A 57 -1.67 9.18 -11.92
CA VAL A 57 -2.97 8.92 -12.55
C VAL A 57 -3.01 9.49 -13.97
N PHE A 58 -2.46 10.68 -14.21
CA PHE A 58 -2.31 11.21 -15.57
C PHE A 58 -1.40 10.34 -16.44
N CYS A 59 -0.29 9.82 -15.90
CA CYS A 59 0.58 8.90 -16.62
C CYS A 59 -0.15 7.60 -16.99
N LEU A 60 -0.94 7.04 -16.08
CA LEU A 60 -1.75 5.87 -16.37
C LEU A 60 -2.81 6.17 -17.43
N ALA A 61 -3.54 7.27 -17.31
CA ALA A 61 -4.54 7.68 -18.30
C ALA A 61 -3.93 7.88 -19.70
N GLY A 62 -2.79 8.57 -19.79
CA GLY A 62 -2.05 8.75 -21.04
C GLY A 62 -1.58 7.43 -21.64
N THR A 63 -1.09 6.51 -20.78
CA THR A 63 -0.65 5.18 -21.23
C THR A 63 -1.80 4.35 -21.76
N ILE A 64 -2.94 4.38 -21.07
CA ILE A 64 -4.17 3.70 -21.48
C ILE A 64 -4.61 4.22 -22.84
N TYR A 65 -4.76 5.53 -22.98
CA TYR A 65 -5.22 6.16 -24.23
C TYR A 65 -4.29 5.81 -25.40
N VAL A 66 -3.00 6.10 -25.29
CA VAL A 66 -2.04 5.87 -26.37
C VAL A 66 -1.94 4.38 -26.71
N SER A 67 -1.94 3.50 -25.72
CA SER A 67 -1.81 2.06 -25.97
C SER A 67 -3.07 1.45 -26.58
N TYR A 68 -4.24 1.95 -26.17
CA TYR A 68 -5.53 1.53 -26.72
C TYR A 68 -5.69 1.95 -28.19
N GLU A 69 -5.36 3.20 -28.52
CA GLU A 69 -5.42 3.68 -29.91
C GLU A 69 -4.51 2.89 -30.86
N LEU A 70 -3.36 2.41 -30.37
CA LEU A 70 -2.40 1.67 -31.19
C LEU A 70 -2.73 0.19 -31.36
N ALA A 71 -3.26 -0.49 -30.33
CA ALA A 71 -3.47 -1.94 -30.36
C ALA A 71 -4.58 -2.44 -29.42
N GLY A 72 -5.55 -1.59 -29.08
CA GLY A 72 -6.67 -1.92 -28.20
C GLY A 72 -6.23 -2.48 -26.85
N MET A 73 -6.96 -3.49 -26.36
CA MET A 73 -6.67 -4.15 -25.07
C MET A 73 -5.31 -4.86 -25.06
N TYR A 74 -4.86 -5.41 -26.20
CA TYR A 74 -3.52 -5.98 -26.31
C TYR A 74 -2.45 -4.91 -26.13
N GLY A 75 -2.66 -3.72 -26.70
CA GLY A 75 -1.81 -2.55 -26.48
C GLY A 75 -1.70 -2.18 -25.00
N ILE A 76 -2.83 -2.10 -24.28
CA ILE A 76 -2.83 -1.83 -22.83
C ILE A 76 -2.03 -2.90 -22.07
N ALA A 77 -2.22 -4.19 -22.39
CA ALA A 77 -1.46 -5.28 -21.79
C ALA A 77 0.06 -5.12 -22.03
N CYS A 78 0.46 -4.77 -23.26
CA CYS A 78 1.85 -4.46 -23.58
C CYS A 78 2.37 -3.21 -22.86
N GLY A 79 1.53 -2.19 -22.64
CA GLY A 79 1.88 -1.04 -21.81
C GLY A 79 2.15 -1.45 -20.36
N ALA A 80 1.31 -2.34 -19.80
CA ALA A 80 1.53 -2.91 -18.47
C ALA A 80 2.86 -3.66 -18.37
N LEU A 81 3.17 -4.50 -19.38
CA LEU A 81 4.46 -5.18 -19.49
C LEU A 81 5.62 -4.18 -19.62
N GLY A 82 5.40 -3.03 -20.27
CA GLY A 82 6.36 -1.94 -20.34
C GLY A 82 6.80 -1.42 -18.98
N ILE A 83 5.84 -1.15 -18.07
CA ILE A 83 6.14 -0.71 -16.69
C ILE A 83 7.02 -1.74 -15.98
N LEU A 84 6.78 -3.04 -16.21
CA LEU A 84 7.50 -4.14 -15.56
C LEU A 84 8.69 -4.68 -16.35
N SER A 85 9.04 -4.07 -17.49
CA SER A 85 10.09 -4.62 -18.36
C SER A 85 11.48 -4.59 -17.71
N THR A 86 11.68 -3.71 -16.73
CA THR A 86 12.88 -3.61 -15.90
C THR A 86 12.67 -4.16 -14.49
N LEU A 87 11.73 -5.10 -14.30
CA LEU A 87 11.36 -5.65 -12.99
C LEU A 87 12.55 -6.17 -12.18
N ALA A 88 13.54 -6.79 -12.82
CA ALA A 88 14.74 -7.27 -12.10
C ALA A 88 15.48 -6.13 -11.38
N THR A 89 15.64 -4.99 -12.04
CA THR A 89 16.23 -3.79 -11.44
C THR A 89 15.30 -3.19 -10.39
N GLY A 90 13.99 -3.12 -10.66
CA GLY A 90 12.99 -2.63 -9.70
C GLY A 90 12.99 -3.44 -8.40
N LEU A 91 13.01 -4.77 -8.48
CA LEU A 91 13.09 -5.65 -7.32
C LEU A 91 14.42 -5.53 -6.59
N ALA A 92 15.53 -5.35 -7.31
CA ALA A 92 16.85 -5.17 -6.68
C ALA A 92 16.90 -3.92 -5.79
N ILE A 93 16.36 -2.79 -6.28
CA ILE A 93 16.35 -1.54 -5.49
C ILE A 93 15.30 -1.55 -4.37
N ASP A 94 14.18 -2.28 -4.55
CA ASP A 94 13.16 -2.45 -3.51
C ASP A 94 13.69 -3.36 -2.38
N ALA A 95 14.20 -4.54 -2.73
CA ALA A 95 14.76 -5.50 -1.78
C ALA A 95 16.00 -4.99 -1.04
N TYR A 96 16.71 -4.02 -1.61
CA TYR A 96 17.80 -3.30 -0.94
C TYR A 96 17.35 -2.65 0.37
N GLY A 97 16.14 -2.08 0.43
CA GLY A 97 15.65 -1.35 1.61
C GLY A 97 15.55 -2.22 2.87
N PRO A 98 14.75 -3.30 2.87
CA PRO A 98 14.64 -4.20 4.02
C PRO A 98 15.96 -4.86 4.45
N ILE A 99 16.92 -5.02 3.52
CA ILE A 99 18.26 -5.51 3.87
C ILE A 99 19.00 -4.47 4.71
N CYS A 100 18.94 -3.19 4.32
CA CYS A 100 19.56 -2.09 5.05
C CYS A 100 18.91 -1.83 6.42
N ASP A 101 17.58 -1.91 6.51
CA ASP A 101 16.86 -1.80 7.79
C ASP A 101 17.32 -2.89 8.78
N ASN A 102 17.35 -4.15 8.34
CA ASN A 102 17.86 -5.26 9.17
C ASN A 102 19.33 -5.07 9.56
N ALA A 103 20.18 -4.57 8.65
CA ALA A 103 21.57 -4.28 8.96
C ALA A 103 21.70 -3.23 10.07
N GLY A 104 20.89 -2.18 10.04
CA GLY A 104 20.83 -1.18 11.12
C GLY A 104 20.34 -1.78 12.44
N GLY A 105 19.30 -2.62 12.41
CA GLY A 105 18.79 -3.31 13.60
C GLY A 105 19.83 -4.22 14.24
N ILE A 106 20.57 -5.00 13.43
CA ILE A 106 21.68 -5.86 13.90
C ILE A 106 22.80 -5.02 14.51
N ALA A 107 23.16 -3.89 13.89
CA ALA A 107 24.20 -3.00 14.42
C ALA A 107 23.84 -2.47 15.82
N GLU A 108 22.60 -2.02 16.01
CA GLU A 108 22.09 -1.53 17.31
C GLU A 108 22.07 -2.65 18.36
N MET A 109 21.49 -3.80 18.02
CA MET A 109 21.38 -4.94 18.94
C MET A 109 22.73 -5.55 19.34
N SER A 110 23.76 -5.38 18.49
CA SER A 110 25.11 -5.88 18.75
C SER A 110 26.00 -4.85 19.46
N GLY A 111 25.48 -3.65 19.75
CA GLY A 111 26.25 -2.58 20.41
C GLY A 111 27.44 -2.08 19.57
N LEU A 112 27.32 -2.09 18.24
CA LEU A 112 28.37 -1.58 17.36
C LEU A 112 28.56 -0.07 17.51
N PRO A 113 29.72 0.49 17.09
CA PRO A 113 29.96 1.92 17.16
C PRO A 113 28.89 2.76 16.44
N PRO A 114 28.58 3.98 16.94
CA PRO A 114 27.55 4.85 16.34
C PRO A 114 27.75 5.13 14.84
N GLU A 115 28.99 5.18 14.38
CA GLU A 115 29.36 5.38 12.97
C GLU A 115 28.74 4.31 12.05
N VAL A 116 28.61 3.07 12.51
CA VAL A 116 27.95 1.98 11.76
C VAL A 116 26.45 2.23 11.67
N ARG A 117 25.84 2.76 12.74
CA ARG A 117 24.42 3.12 12.77
C ARG A 117 24.14 4.32 11.85
N GLU A 118 25.01 5.32 11.81
CA GLU A 118 24.88 6.47 10.90
C GLU A 118 24.91 6.07 9.42
N ILE A 119 25.81 5.15 9.05
CA ILE A 119 25.86 4.59 7.69
C ILE A 119 24.58 3.83 7.38
N THR A 120 24.16 2.91 8.26
CA THR A 120 22.96 2.09 8.02
C THR A 120 21.68 2.92 8.00
N ASP A 121 21.54 3.95 8.85
CA ASP A 121 20.41 4.89 8.81
C ASP A 121 20.35 5.67 7.48
N SER A 122 21.50 6.03 6.91
CA SER A 122 21.55 6.69 5.59
C SER A 122 21.11 5.75 4.46
N LEU A 123 21.51 4.48 4.52
CA LEU A 123 21.09 3.46 3.55
C LEU A 123 19.60 3.12 3.69
N ASP A 124 19.10 3.02 4.92
CA ASP A 124 17.68 2.78 5.25
C ASP A 124 16.78 3.91 4.73
N ALA A 125 17.16 5.18 4.90
CA ALA A 125 16.42 6.31 4.35
C ALA A 125 16.31 6.27 2.81
N ALA A 126 17.37 5.83 2.12
CA ALA A 126 17.33 5.57 0.68
C ALA A 126 16.40 4.38 0.36
N GLY A 127 16.49 3.31 1.16
CA GLY A 127 15.63 2.12 1.10
C GLY A 127 14.13 2.43 1.22
N ASN A 128 13.75 3.32 2.13
CA ASN A 128 12.36 3.77 2.29
C ASN A 128 11.82 4.44 1.02
N THR A 129 12.69 5.20 0.33
CA THR A 129 12.33 5.83 -0.94
C THR A 129 12.22 4.80 -2.06
N THR A 130 13.17 3.85 -2.16
CA THR A 130 13.12 2.81 -3.20
C THR A 130 11.96 1.84 -2.99
N ALA A 131 11.60 1.52 -1.75
CA ALA A 131 10.40 0.74 -1.42
C ALA A 131 9.12 1.46 -1.86
N ALA A 132 9.03 2.77 -1.66
CA ALA A 132 7.90 3.55 -2.17
C ALA A 132 7.85 3.55 -3.71
N ILE A 133 8.99 3.69 -4.39
CA ILE A 133 9.08 3.57 -5.86
C ILE A 133 8.61 2.19 -6.30
N GLY A 134 9.08 1.11 -5.67
CA GLY A 134 8.64 -0.26 -5.92
C GLY A 134 7.13 -0.44 -5.80
N LYS A 135 6.53 0.10 -4.72
CA LYS A 135 5.07 0.15 -4.52
C LYS A 135 4.38 0.92 -5.65
N GLY A 136 4.91 2.06 -6.09
CA GLY A 136 4.40 2.84 -7.21
C GLY A 136 4.39 2.05 -8.53
N PHE A 137 5.48 1.35 -8.85
CA PHE A 137 5.58 0.46 -10.01
C PHE A 137 4.58 -0.69 -9.93
N ALA A 138 4.45 -1.33 -8.76
CA ALA A 138 3.50 -2.41 -8.54
C ALA A 138 2.04 -1.94 -8.71
N ILE A 139 1.69 -0.75 -8.21
CA ILE A 139 0.34 -0.19 -8.36
C ILE A 139 0.06 0.20 -9.81
N GLY A 140 1.00 0.92 -10.46
CA GLY A 140 0.83 1.36 -11.84
C GLY A 140 0.69 0.19 -12.83
N SER A 141 1.54 -0.83 -12.67
CA SER A 141 1.42 -2.06 -13.46
C SER A 141 0.14 -2.83 -13.17
N ALA A 142 -0.24 -2.97 -11.89
CA ALA A 142 -1.50 -3.63 -11.51
C ALA A 142 -2.71 -2.94 -12.14
N ALA A 143 -2.72 -1.61 -12.23
CA ALA A 143 -3.80 -0.86 -12.88
C ALA A 143 -3.95 -1.23 -14.36
N LEU A 144 -2.84 -1.20 -15.11
CA LEU A 144 -2.86 -1.52 -16.55
C LEU A 144 -3.14 -3.01 -16.82
N VAL A 145 -2.54 -3.92 -16.04
CA VAL A 145 -2.83 -5.36 -16.16
C VAL A 145 -4.30 -5.63 -15.86
N SER A 146 -4.86 -5.03 -14.81
CA SER A 146 -6.26 -5.24 -14.44
C SER A 146 -7.21 -4.71 -15.50
N LEU A 147 -6.88 -3.60 -16.16
CA LEU A 147 -7.67 -3.11 -17.29
C LEU A 147 -7.62 -4.05 -18.49
N ALA A 148 -6.45 -4.60 -18.81
CA ALA A 148 -6.31 -5.60 -19.86
C ALA A 148 -7.09 -6.89 -19.54
N LEU A 149 -6.99 -7.39 -18.31
CA LEU A 149 -7.76 -8.54 -17.82
C LEU A 149 -9.26 -8.27 -17.82
N PHE A 150 -9.68 -7.04 -17.49
CA PHE A 150 -11.07 -6.61 -17.58
C PHE A 150 -11.58 -6.63 -19.02
N GLY A 151 -10.80 -6.10 -19.98
CA GLY A 151 -11.14 -6.20 -21.40
C GLY A 151 -11.24 -7.65 -21.88
N ALA A 152 -10.30 -8.50 -21.48
CA ALA A 152 -10.35 -9.93 -21.77
C ALA A 152 -11.61 -10.58 -21.17
N PHE A 153 -11.95 -10.26 -19.92
CA PHE A 153 -13.17 -10.75 -19.26
C PHE A 153 -14.43 -10.37 -20.03
N VAL A 154 -14.59 -9.09 -20.38
CA VAL A 154 -15.74 -8.57 -21.17
C VAL A 154 -15.87 -9.32 -22.49
N THR A 155 -14.75 -9.63 -23.13
CA THR A 155 -14.71 -10.38 -24.39
C THR A 155 -15.11 -11.84 -24.17
N THR A 156 -14.56 -12.51 -23.16
CA THR A 156 -14.86 -13.92 -22.85
C THR A 156 -16.34 -14.13 -22.50
N VAL A 157 -16.96 -13.19 -21.78
CA VAL A 157 -18.38 -13.28 -21.43
C VAL A 157 -19.32 -12.80 -22.54
N ASN A 158 -18.79 -12.41 -23.71
CA ASN A 158 -19.54 -11.85 -24.85
C ASN A 158 -20.37 -10.60 -24.52
N LEU A 159 -19.89 -9.77 -23.58
CA LEU A 159 -20.56 -8.51 -23.24
C LEU A 159 -20.19 -7.45 -24.28
N GLN A 160 -21.14 -7.13 -25.17
CA GLN A 160 -20.89 -6.21 -26.30
C GLN A 160 -20.49 -4.80 -25.85
N ASN A 161 -21.17 -4.26 -24.82
CA ASN A 161 -20.93 -2.92 -24.31
C ASN A 161 -21.05 -2.89 -22.78
N VAL A 162 -20.08 -2.25 -22.12
CA VAL A 162 -20.16 -1.89 -20.70
C VAL A 162 -20.75 -0.50 -20.59
N ASP A 163 -22.09 -0.42 -20.60
CA ASP A 163 -22.81 0.84 -20.50
C ASP A 163 -23.01 1.24 -19.03
N LEU A 164 -22.36 2.33 -18.60
CA LEU A 164 -22.47 2.84 -17.24
C LEU A 164 -23.89 3.31 -16.87
N LEU A 165 -24.77 3.54 -17.84
CA LEU A 165 -26.17 3.89 -17.58
C LEU A 165 -27.04 2.68 -17.25
N LYS A 166 -26.53 1.45 -17.42
CA LYS A 166 -27.25 0.24 -17.00
C LYS A 166 -27.23 0.10 -15.47
N PRO A 167 -28.38 -0.13 -14.82
CA PRO A 167 -28.47 -0.18 -13.36
C PRO A 167 -27.52 -1.18 -12.69
N PHE A 168 -27.40 -2.40 -13.23
CA PHE A 168 -26.50 -3.42 -12.65
C PHE A 168 -25.02 -3.05 -12.77
N ILE A 169 -24.61 -2.44 -13.90
CA ILE A 169 -23.23 -2.01 -14.13
C ILE A 169 -22.91 -0.86 -13.17
N PHE A 170 -23.79 0.15 -13.05
CA PHE A 170 -23.55 1.28 -12.16
C PHE A 170 -23.58 0.88 -10.67
N ALA A 171 -24.51 0.01 -10.27
CA ALA A 171 -24.56 -0.52 -8.91
C ALA A 171 -23.27 -1.32 -8.61
N GLY A 172 -22.83 -2.15 -9.55
CA GLY A 172 -21.55 -2.84 -9.47
C GLY A 172 -20.37 -1.88 -9.33
N LEU A 173 -20.35 -0.80 -10.11
CA LEU A 173 -19.33 0.26 -10.05
C LEU A 173 -19.23 0.87 -8.65
N LEU A 174 -20.37 1.25 -8.07
CA LEU A 174 -20.42 1.83 -6.72
C LEU A 174 -19.94 0.85 -5.66
N VAL A 175 -20.40 -0.41 -5.71
CA VAL A 175 -19.96 -1.46 -4.77
C VAL A 175 -18.47 -1.73 -4.94
N GLY A 176 -18.01 -1.89 -6.18
CA GLY A 176 -16.61 -2.10 -6.52
C GLY A 176 -15.70 -0.99 -5.99
N ALA A 177 -16.11 0.27 -6.14
CA ALA A 177 -15.36 1.41 -5.64
C ALA A 177 -15.25 1.45 -4.11
N MET A 178 -16.18 0.83 -3.39
CA MET A 178 -16.17 0.70 -1.93
C MET A 178 -15.24 -0.44 -1.44
N LEU A 179 -15.03 -1.50 -2.23
CA LEU A 179 -14.24 -2.66 -1.80
C LEU A 179 -12.81 -2.33 -1.32
N PRO A 180 -12.05 -1.45 -1.98
CA PRO A 180 -10.76 -1.00 -1.45
C PRO A 180 -10.87 -0.43 -0.03
N TYR A 181 -11.91 0.35 0.26
CA TYR A 181 -12.14 0.94 1.58
C TYR A 181 -12.48 -0.13 2.62
N TRP A 182 -13.34 -1.08 2.27
CA TRP A 182 -13.67 -2.19 3.16
C TRP A 182 -12.43 -3.07 3.45
N PHE A 183 -11.64 -3.38 2.43
CA PHE A 183 -10.39 -4.09 2.57
C PHE A 183 -9.43 -3.35 3.51
N SER A 184 -9.19 -2.06 3.28
CA SER A 184 -8.32 -1.24 4.12
C SER A 184 -8.85 -1.12 5.55
N ALA A 185 -10.16 -1.00 5.75
CA ALA A 185 -10.75 -0.94 7.09
C ALA A 185 -10.47 -2.21 7.90
N MET A 186 -10.52 -3.39 7.26
CA MET A 186 -10.16 -4.65 7.91
C MET A 186 -8.68 -4.69 8.26
N THR A 187 -7.79 -4.46 7.28
CA THR A 187 -6.34 -4.58 7.49
C THR A 187 -5.80 -3.56 8.49
N MET A 188 -6.25 -2.30 8.42
CA MET A 188 -5.89 -1.25 9.38
C MET A 188 -6.31 -1.63 10.80
N LYS A 189 -7.55 -2.11 10.97
CA LYS A 189 -8.07 -2.53 12.27
C LYS A 189 -7.32 -3.75 12.83
N SER A 190 -6.96 -4.70 11.97
CA SER A 190 -6.20 -5.90 12.36
C SER A 190 -4.80 -5.53 12.86
N VAL A 191 -4.08 -4.64 12.16
CA VAL A 191 -2.78 -4.13 12.65
C VAL A 191 -2.94 -3.34 13.93
N GLY A 192 -3.95 -2.46 14.04
CA GLY A 192 -4.21 -1.68 15.25
C GLY A 192 -4.44 -2.56 16.50
N LYS A 193 -5.20 -3.65 16.38
CA LYS A 193 -5.38 -4.62 17.47
C LYS A 193 -4.06 -5.31 17.85
N ALA A 194 -3.29 -5.75 16.85
CA ALA A 194 -2.02 -6.44 17.08
C ALA A 194 -0.99 -5.51 17.72
N ALA A 195 -0.91 -4.26 17.25
CA ALA A 195 -0.04 -3.23 17.80
C ALA A 195 -0.40 -2.88 19.24
N LEU A 196 -1.69 -2.77 19.57
CA LEU A 196 -2.14 -2.52 20.95
C LEU A 196 -1.71 -3.66 21.89
N ALA A 197 -1.92 -4.91 21.48
CA ALA A 197 -1.46 -6.07 22.24
C ALA A 197 0.07 -6.10 22.40
N MET A 198 0.82 -5.73 21.34
CA MET A 198 2.28 -5.61 21.39
C MET A 198 2.73 -4.53 22.38
N VAL A 199 2.08 -3.37 22.39
CA VAL A 199 2.38 -2.27 23.32
C VAL A 199 2.11 -2.68 24.76
N GLU A 200 0.99 -3.35 25.03
CA GLU A 200 0.65 -3.86 26.37
C GLU A 200 1.68 -4.88 26.85
N GLU A 201 2.11 -5.80 25.98
CA GLU A 201 3.12 -6.80 26.33
C GLU A 201 4.50 -6.18 26.58
N VAL A 202 4.95 -5.28 25.72
CA VAL A 202 6.23 -4.57 25.92
C VAL A 202 6.20 -3.75 27.21
N ARG A 203 5.07 -3.09 27.50
CA ARG A 203 4.87 -2.37 28.78
C ARG A 203 4.92 -3.32 29.97
N ARG A 204 4.28 -4.50 29.88
CA ARG A 204 4.30 -5.52 30.93
C ARG A 204 5.74 -5.97 31.21
N GLN A 205 6.50 -6.32 30.18
CA GLN A 205 7.89 -6.73 30.30
C GLN A 205 8.75 -5.65 30.96
N PHE A 206 8.64 -4.39 30.50
CA PHE A 206 9.35 -3.27 31.11
C PHE A 206 8.89 -2.95 32.54
N ALA A 207 7.63 -3.17 32.89
CA ALA A 207 7.13 -2.97 34.25
C ALA A 207 7.67 -4.03 35.22
N THR A 208 7.94 -5.24 34.73
CA THR A 208 8.51 -6.35 35.52
C THR A 208 10.03 -6.38 35.56
N ALA A 209 10.71 -5.40 34.94
CA ALA A 209 12.17 -5.32 34.97
C ALA A 209 12.68 -5.16 36.41
N PRO A 210 13.84 -5.78 36.75
CA PRO A 210 14.47 -5.62 38.06
C PRO A 210 14.70 -4.14 38.40
N LEU A 211 14.79 -3.82 39.69
CA LEU A 211 15.16 -2.49 40.16
C LEU A 211 16.60 -2.49 40.67
N HIS A 212 17.34 -1.43 40.37
CA HIS A 212 18.56 -1.08 41.07
C HIS A 212 18.25 -0.76 42.55
N PRO A 213 19.25 -0.83 43.45
CA PRO A 213 19.07 -0.49 44.87
C PRO A 213 18.55 0.94 45.14
N ASP A 214 18.69 1.85 44.18
CA ASP A 214 18.17 3.23 44.23
C ASP A 214 16.71 3.37 43.76
N GLY A 215 16.06 2.26 43.40
CA GLY A 215 14.68 2.21 42.93
C GLY A 215 14.50 2.52 41.43
N THR A 216 15.58 2.74 40.67
CA THR A 216 15.53 2.87 39.21
C THR A 216 15.46 1.50 38.53
N LYS A 217 14.96 1.42 37.29
CA LYS A 217 14.87 0.14 36.57
C LYS A 217 16.25 -0.30 36.08
N ASP A 218 16.63 -1.53 36.40
CA ASP A 218 17.84 -2.21 35.96
C ASP A 218 17.53 -3.03 34.69
N PHE A 219 18.02 -2.55 33.55
CA PHE A 219 17.94 -3.27 32.28
C PHE A 219 19.25 -3.97 31.90
N THR A 220 20.30 -3.85 32.71
CA THR A 220 21.66 -4.32 32.37
C THR A 220 21.72 -5.84 32.18
N ASN A 221 20.92 -6.59 32.94
CA ASN A 221 20.79 -8.05 32.80
C ASN A 221 19.37 -8.49 32.40
N PHE A 222 18.52 -7.54 31.97
CA PHE A 222 17.14 -7.84 31.59
C PHE A 222 17.10 -8.50 30.21
N LYS A 223 16.85 -9.81 30.18
CA LYS A 223 16.61 -10.53 28.93
C LYS A 223 15.14 -10.44 28.57
N ALA A 224 14.83 -9.63 27.56
CA ALA A 224 13.47 -9.51 27.03
C ALA A 224 12.95 -10.86 26.49
N ASP A 225 11.66 -11.11 26.66
CA ASP A 225 10.98 -12.26 26.06
C ASP A 225 10.49 -11.91 24.66
N TYR A 226 11.36 -12.18 23.68
CA TYR A 226 11.05 -12.02 22.27
C TYR A 226 9.98 -13.00 21.77
N THR A 227 9.87 -14.18 22.40
CA THR A 227 8.98 -15.26 21.94
C THR A 227 7.52 -14.82 22.05
N THR A 228 7.16 -14.16 23.15
CA THR A 228 5.79 -13.66 23.34
C THR A 228 5.43 -12.58 22.32
N CYS A 229 6.33 -11.63 22.03
CA CYS A 229 6.12 -10.63 21.00
C CYS A 229 5.94 -11.26 19.60
N VAL A 230 6.77 -12.25 19.25
CA VAL A 230 6.64 -13.02 17.99
C VAL A 230 5.31 -13.79 17.95
N ALA A 231 4.87 -14.39 19.06
CA ALA A 231 3.62 -15.12 19.12
C ALA A 231 2.39 -14.21 18.92
N ILE A 232 2.41 -12.99 19.46
CA ILE A 232 1.34 -11.99 19.29
C ILE A 232 1.18 -11.64 17.80
N SER A 233 2.26 -11.25 17.13
CA SER A 233 2.20 -10.87 15.72
C SER A 233 1.84 -12.06 14.82
N THR A 234 2.39 -13.26 15.09
CA THR A 234 2.11 -14.49 14.34
C THR A 234 0.64 -14.91 14.45
N LYS A 235 0.08 -14.92 15.66
CA LYS A 235 -1.31 -15.31 15.87
C LYS A 235 -2.29 -14.31 15.24
N ALA A 236 -1.97 -13.02 15.36
CA ALA A 236 -2.78 -11.98 14.75
C ALA A 236 -2.75 -12.07 13.22
N SER A 237 -1.57 -12.18 12.60
CA SER A 237 -1.44 -12.23 11.14
C SER A 237 -2.16 -13.44 10.54
N LEU A 238 -1.96 -14.64 11.09
CA LEU A 238 -2.59 -15.86 10.58
C LEU A 238 -4.13 -15.83 10.67
N ARG A 239 -4.67 -15.25 11.74
CA ARG A 239 -6.12 -15.18 11.94
C ARG A 239 -6.76 -14.07 11.10
N GLU A 240 -6.14 -12.90 11.11
CA GLU A 240 -6.72 -11.68 10.55
C GLU A 240 -6.48 -11.55 9.03
N MET A 241 -5.60 -12.36 8.41
CA MET A 241 -5.46 -12.41 6.95
C MET A 241 -6.65 -13.08 6.24
N LEU A 242 -7.42 -13.93 6.94
CA LEU A 242 -8.52 -14.70 6.35
C LEU A 242 -9.66 -13.81 5.83
N PRO A 243 -10.21 -12.84 6.60
CA PRO A 243 -11.33 -12.04 6.11
C PRO A 243 -11.01 -11.15 4.90
N PRO A 244 -9.89 -10.40 4.85
CA PRO A 244 -9.49 -9.66 3.65
C PRO A 244 -9.26 -10.58 2.44
N GLY A 245 -8.64 -11.75 2.64
CA GLY A 245 -8.46 -12.75 1.58
C GLY A 245 -9.80 -13.28 1.05
N ALA A 246 -10.72 -13.64 1.96
CA ALA A 246 -12.05 -14.09 1.60
C ALA A 246 -12.84 -13.00 0.86
N LEU A 247 -12.75 -11.74 1.27
CA LEU A 247 -13.38 -10.62 0.56
C LEU A 247 -12.95 -10.58 -0.90
N VAL A 248 -11.64 -10.62 -1.17
CA VAL A 248 -11.10 -10.53 -2.53
C VAL A 248 -11.46 -11.76 -3.36
N MET A 249 -11.34 -12.96 -2.79
CA MET A 249 -11.59 -14.22 -3.51
C MET A 249 -13.07 -14.46 -3.79
N LEU A 250 -13.94 -14.15 -2.82
CA LEU A 250 -15.37 -14.45 -2.93
C LEU A 250 -16.14 -13.37 -3.69
N THR A 251 -15.68 -12.11 -3.72
CA THR A 251 -16.41 -11.02 -4.39
C THR A 251 -16.71 -11.31 -5.87
N PRO A 252 -15.73 -11.71 -6.72
CA PRO A 252 -16.02 -12.06 -8.10
C PRO A 252 -17.01 -13.21 -8.25
N LEU A 253 -16.89 -14.23 -7.41
CA LEU A 253 -17.74 -15.41 -7.44
C LEU A 253 -19.18 -15.06 -7.05
N ILE A 254 -19.36 -14.43 -5.89
CA ILE A 254 -20.67 -14.00 -5.38
C ILE A 254 -21.33 -13.04 -6.38
N THR A 255 -20.59 -12.05 -6.87
CA THR A 255 -21.14 -11.06 -7.80
C THR A 255 -21.52 -11.71 -9.13
N GLY A 256 -20.60 -12.50 -9.71
CA GLY A 256 -20.82 -13.15 -11.00
C GLY A 256 -21.96 -14.16 -10.99
N PHE A 257 -22.08 -14.99 -9.94
CA PHE A 257 -23.17 -15.97 -9.85
C PHE A 257 -24.51 -15.34 -9.46
N LEU A 258 -24.55 -14.44 -8.46
CA LEU A 258 -25.82 -13.91 -7.96
C LEU A 258 -26.37 -12.77 -8.83
N PHE A 259 -25.51 -11.85 -9.28
CA PHE A 259 -25.92 -10.62 -9.98
C PHE A 259 -25.58 -10.63 -11.47
N GLY A 260 -24.66 -11.50 -11.89
CA GLY A 260 -24.29 -11.69 -13.29
C GLY A 260 -23.07 -10.88 -13.71
N VAL A 261 -22.64 -11.11 -14.95
CA VAL A 261 -21.40 -10.57 -15.50
C VAL A 261 -21.44 -9.05 -15.73
N GLU A 262 -22.62 -8.45 -15.92
CA GLU A 262 -22.78 -6.99 -16.02
C GLU A 262 -22.45 -6.30 -14.69
N ALA A 263 -22.99 -6.81 -13.58
CA ALA A 263 -22.67 -6.27 -12.25
C ALA A 263 -21.19 -6.49 -11.91
N LEU A 264 -20.64 -7.66 -12.25
CA LEU A 264 -19.23 -7.95 -12.05
C LEU A 264 -18.33 -7.01 -12.87
N ALA A 265 -18.70 -6.67 -14.11
CA ALA A 265 -17.98 -5.70 -14.92
C ALA A 265 -17.91 -4.32 -14.23
N GLY A 266 -19.03 -3.88 -13.64
CA GLY A 266 -19.07 -2.69 -12.79
C GLY A 266 -18.13 -2.79 -11.61
N VAL A 267 -18.18 -3.90 -10.86
CA VAL A 267 -17.33 -4.13 -9.67
C VAL A 267 -15.85 -4.04 -10.01
N LEU A 268 -15.41 -4.65 -11.11
CA LEU A 268 -14.02 -4.62 -11.57
C LEU A 268 -13.57 -3.20 -11.93
N ALA A 269 -14.39 -2.47 -12.68
CA ALA A 269 -14.09 -1.09 -13.05
C ALA A 269 -14.00 -0.19 -11.81
N GLY A 270 -14.94 -0.32 -10.88
CA GLY A 270 -15.01 0.49 -9.66
C GLY A 270 -13.83 0.22 -8.72
N ALA A 271 -13.51 -1.06 -8.50
CA ALA A 271 -12.39 -1.47 -7.67
C ALA A 271 -11.05 -0.99 -8.24
N LEU A 272 -10.90 -1.01 -9.56
CA LEU A 272 -9.73 -0.48 -10.25
C LEU A 272 -9.57 1.03 -10.03
N VAL A 273 -10.56 1.84 -10.42
CA VAL A 273 -10.40 3.31 -10.41
C VAL A 273 -10.33 3.88 -9.00
N SER A 274 -11.00 3.25 -8.02
CA SER A 274 -10.95 3.64 -6.60
C SER A 274 -9.68 3.14 -5.91
N GLY A 275 -9.35 1.86 -6.12
CA GLY A 275 -8.25 1.19 -5.42
C GLY A 275 -6.88 1.78 -5.76
N VAL A 276 -6.67 2.20 -7.02
CA VAL A 276 -5.41 2.86 -7.43
C VAL A 276 -5.16 4.14 -6.64
N GLN A 277 -6.18 4.98 -6.43
CA GLN A 277 -6.04 6.24 -5.68
C GLN A 277 -5.65 5.98 -4.23
N MET A 278 -6.33 5.04 -3.59
CA MET A 278 -6.06 4.65 -2.21
C MET A 278 -4.68 4.02 -2.05
N ALA A 279 -4.28 3.14 -2.97
CA ALA A 279 -3.00 2.45 -2.89
C ALA A 279 -1.83 3.43 -2.97
N ILE A 280 -1.88 4.38 -3.92
CA ILE A 280 -0.82 5.38 -4.10
C ILE A 280 -0.77 6.31 -2.89
N SER A 281 -1.91 6.88 -2.51
CA SER A 281 -1.97 7.85 -1.41
C SER A 281 -1.53 7.24 -0.08
N ALA A 282 -1.97 6.02 0.25
CA ALA A 282 -1.57 5.33 1.48
C ALA A 282 -0.07 5.02 1.52
N SER A 283 0.47 4.49 0.42
CA SER A 283 1.90 4.13 0.32
C SER A 283 2.79 5.36 0.44
N ASN A 284 2.46 6.44 -0.28
CA ASN A 284 3.26 7.66 -0.27
C ASN A 284 3.12 8.44 1.04
N THR A 285 1.93 8.44 1.66
CA THR A 285 1.74 9.07 2.98
C THR A 285 2.64 8.43 4.01
N GLY A 286 2.62 7.10 4.13
CA GLY A 286 3.43 6.42 5.14
C GLY A 286 4.93 6.52 4.85
N GLY A 287 5.35 6.47 3.58
CA GLY A 287 6.75 6.69 3.20
C GLY A 287 7.23 8.11 3.52
N ALA A 288 6.37 9.12 3.34
CA ALA A 288 6.68 10.50 3.70
C ALA A 288 6.80 10.70 5.22
N TRP A 289 5.93 10.09 6.04
CA TRP A 289 6.06 10.17 7.50
C TRP A 289 7.33 9.50 8.01
N ASP A 290 7.71 8.35 7.45
CA ASP A 290 8.94 7.65 7.83
C ASP A 290 10.17 8.52 7.52
N ASN A 291 10.26 9.04 6.30
CA ASN A 291 11.37 9.90 5.92
C ASN A 291 11.34 11.27 6.60
N ALA A 292 10.18 11.78 7.00
CA ALA A 292 10.09 12.96 7.86
C ALA A 292 10.67 12.69 9.26
N LYS A 293 10.39 11.51 9.84
CA LYS A 293 11.03 11.04 11.09
C LYS A 293 12.55 10.92 10.91
N LYS A 294 13.02 10.24 9.87
CA LYS A 294 14.47 10.11 9.56
C LYS A 294 15.15 11.48 9.38
N TYR A 295 14.49 12.43 8.73
CA TYR A 295 14.99 13.79 8.57
C TYR A 295 15.23 14.49 9.92
N ILE A 296 14.34 14.27 10.88
CA ILE A 296 14.46 14.81 12.25
C ILE A 296 15.53 14.05 13.05
N GLU A 297 15.59 12.73 12.91
CA GLU A 297 16.61 11.88 13.55
C GLU A 297 18.03 12.25 13.11
N ALA A 298 18.20 12.65 11.85
CA ALA A 298 19.46 13.18 11.30
C ALA A 298 19.78 14.62 11.72
N GLY A 299 18.92 15.28 12.52
CA GLY A 299 19.16 16.62 13.06
C GLY A 299 18.89 17.79 12.10
N HIS A 300 18.30 17.54 10.93
CA HIS A 300 18.10 18.58 9.92
C HIS A 300 17.02 19.62 10.27
N LEU A 301 16.18 19.37 11.28
CA LEU A 301 15.15 20.31 11.74
C LEU A 301 15.72 21.45 12.62
N GLY A 302 16.99 21.35 13.01
CA GLY A 302 17.71 22.34 13.83
C GLY A 302 17.98 21.89 15.27
N ALA A 303 18.77 22.69 15.98
CA ALA A 303 19.22 22.39 17.34
C ALA A 303 18.04 22.21 18.31
N GLY A 304 18.12 21.18 19.16
CA GLY A 304 17.09 20.87 20.17
C GLY A 304 15.84 20.16 19.64
N LYS A 305 15.75 19.89 18.32
CA LYS A 305 14.58 19.25 17.69
C LYS A 305 14.85 17.82 17.21
N GLY A 306 16.02 17.26 17.52
CA GLY A 306 16.40 15.89 17.15
C GLY A 306 15.75 14.80 18.01
N LYS A 307 16.37 13.61 18.06
CA LYS A 307 15.89 12.45 18.82
C LYS A 307 15.50 12.82 20.26
N GLY A 308 14.33 12.34 20.69
CA GLY A 308 13.78 12.57 22.03
C GLY A 308 12.99 13.88 22.21
N SER A 309 13.11 14.83 21.29
CA SER A 309 12.32 16.08 21.33
C SER A 309 10.82 15.84 21.08
N ASP A 310 9.99 16.83 21.37
CA ASP A 310 8.54 16.73 21.11
C ASP A 310 8.23 16.69 19.60
N SER A 311 9.02 17.36 18.77
CA SER A 311 8.91 17.25 17.31
C SER A 311 9.25 15.85 16.83
N HIS A 312 10.29 15.22 17.40
CA HIS A 312 10.62 13.83 17.09
C HIS A 312 9.51 12.87 17.50
N LYS A 313 8.94 13.02 18.71
CA LYS A 313 7.79 12.20 19.14
C LYS A 313 6.58 12.38 18.22
N ALA A 314 6.30 13.61 17.78
CA ALA A 314 5.23 13.88 16.81
C ALA A 314 5.49 13.19 15.46
N ALA A 315 6.74 13.13 15.00
CA ALA A 315 7.14 12.43 13.78
C ALA A 315 6.96 10.91 13.91
N VAL A 316 7.37 10.33 15.05
CA VAL A 316 7.18 8.90 15.37
C VAL A 316 5.70 8.52 15.39
N VAL A 317 4.82 9.40 15.88
CA VAL A 317 3.36 9.17 15.82
C VAL A 317 2.88 9.12 14.36
N GLY A 318 3.33 10.02 13.50
CA GLY A 318 2.98 9.98 12.07
C GLY A 318 3.47 8.69 11.40
N ASP A 319 4.72 8.30 11.65
CA ASP A 319 5.31 7.08 11.08
C ASP A 319 4.54 5.81 11.49
N THR A 320 4.22 5.68 12.78
CA THR A 320 3.45 4.54 13.30
C THR A 320 1.99 4.49 12.81
N VAL A 321 1.40 5.64 12.45
CA VAL A 321 0.12 5.69 11.71
C VAL A 321 0.32 5.26 10.25
N GLY A 322 1.48 5.59 9.67
CA GLY A 322 1.90 5.26 8.31
C GLY A 322 2.23 3.79 8.06
N ASP A 323 2.73 3.07 9.05
CA ASP A 323 3.13 1.66 8.93
C ASP A 323 2.01 0.75 8.37
N PRO A 324 0.79 0.71 8.96
CA PRO A 324 -0.29 -0.10 8.41
C PRO A 324 -0.82 0.42 7.07
N LEU A 325 -0.61 1.70 6.75
CA LEU A 325 -0.96 2.27 5.44
C LEU A 325 0.02 1.80 4.36
N LYS A 326 1.33 1.92 4.61
CA LYS A 326 2.38 1.71 3.60
C LYS A 326 2.82 0.26 3.47
N ASP A 327 2.65 -0.57 4.51
CA ASP A 327 3.20 -1.95 4.52
C ASP A 327 2.14 -3.04 4.66
N THR A 328 0.88 -2.67 4.95
CA THR A 328 -0.22 -3.64 5.00
C THR A 328 -1.29 -3.28 3.97
N SER A 329 -1.99 -2.16 4.15
CA SER A 329 -3.21 -1.86 3.41
C SER A 329 -2.89 -1.41 1.98
N GLY A 330 -2.11 -0.34 1.82
CA GLY A 330 -1.76 0.27 0.55
C GLY A 330 -1.18 -0.71 -0.49
N PRO A 331 -0.10 -1.44 -0.20
CA PRO A 331 0.46 -2.40 -1.16
C PRO A 331 -0.50 -3.56 -1.43
N SER A 332 -1.28 -4.03 -0.45
CA SER A 332 -2.22 -5.13 -0.68
C SER A 332 -3.38 -4.75 -1.62
N LEU A 333 -3.72 -3.47 -1.74
CA LEU A 333 -4.74 -3.02 -2.69
C LEU A 333 -4.37 -3.30 -4.15
N ASN A 334 -3.08 -3.29 -4.52
CA ASN A 334 -2.68 -3.69 -5.88
C ASN A 334 -3.03 -5.16 -6.15
N ILE A 335 -2.93 -5.99 -5.11
CA ILE A 335 -3.25 -7.43 -5.18
C ILE A 335 -4.75 -7.61 -5.27
N LEU A 336 -5.54 -6.88 -4.47
CA LEU A 336 -7.00 -6.90 -4.54
C LEU A 336 -7.50 -6.68 -5.97
N ILE A 337 -6.99 -5.65 -6.67
CA ILE A 337 -7.46 -5.29 -8.00
C ILE A 337 -7.10 -6.38 -9.02
N LYS A 338 -5.82 -6.78 -9.09
CA LYS A 338 -5.36 -7.76 -10.08
C LYS A 338 -5.95 -9.15 -9.84
N LEU A 339 -6.13 -9.54 -8.58
CA LEU A 339 -6.66 -10.84 -8.20
C LEU A 339 -8.15 -10.96 -8.53
N MET A 340 -8.95 -9.93 -8.26
CA MET A 340 -10.36 -9.94 -8.68
C MET A 340 -10.50 -10.01 -10.20
N ALA A 341 -9.66 -9.28 -10.94
CA ALA A 341 -9.68 -9.29 -12.40
C ALA A 341 -9.36 -10.67 -12.97
N ILE A 342 -8.29 -11.34 -12.49
CA ILE A 342 -7.93 -12.68 -12.98
C ILE A 342 -8.95 -13.75 -12.57
N ILE A 343 -9.49 -13.70 -11.34
CA ILE A 343 -10.54 -14.64 -10.91
C ILE A 343 -11.78 -14.48 -11.82
N SER A 344 -12.19 -13.24 -12.09
CA SER A 344 -13.34 -12.98 -12.96
C SER A 344 -13.12 -13.55 -14.37
N LEU A 345 -11.91 -13.40 -14.92
CA LEU A 345 -11.56 -13.95 -16.22
C LEU A 345 -11.54 -15.49 -16.23
N VAL A 346 -10.94 -16.11 -15.22
CA VAL A 346 -10.84 -17.58 -15.11
C VAL A 346 -12.23 -18.22 -14.98
N PHE A 347 -13.12 -17.61 -14.20
CA PHE A 347 -14.48 -18.09 -13.98
C PHE A 347 -15.49 -17.55 -15.00
N ALA A 348 -15.05 -16.79 -16.02
CA ALA A 348 -15.93 -16.12 -16.98
C ALA A 348 -16.95 -17.07 -17.61
N ASN A 349 -16.51 -18.26 -18.03
CA ASN A 349 -17.36 -19.28 -18.66
C ASN A 349 -18.22 -20.08 -17.66
N ALA A 350 -17.93 -19.97 -16.36
CA ALA A 350 -18.72 -20.61 -15.31
C ALA A 350 -19.90 -19.75 -14.86
N PHE A 351 -19.84 -18.43 -15.07
CA PHE A 351 -20.92 -17.53 -14.69
C PHE A 351 -22.17 -17.74 -15.57
N PRO A 352 -23.38 -17.48 -15.04
CA PRO A 352 -24.60 -17.52 -15.83
C PRO A 352 -24.50 -16.66 -17.08
N SER A 353 -25.06 -17.15 -18.19
CA SER A 353 -25.05 -16.43 -19.46
C SER A 353 -25.74 -15.07 -19.35
N LEU A 354 -25.33 -14.12 -20.18
CA LEU A 354 -25.89 -12.77 -20.25
C LEU A 354 -27.42 -12.76 -20.35
N GLU A 355 -28.00 -13.65 -21.15
CA GLU A 355 -29.44 -13.77 -21.34
C GLU A 355 -30.18 -14.18 -20.07
N LYS A 356 -29.60 -15.11 -19.30
CA LYS A 356 -30.18 -15.57 -18.03
C LYS A 356 -29.98 -14.56 -16.91
N GLY A 357 -28.91 -13.77 -16.96
CA GLY A 357 -28.47 -12.92 -15.86
C GLY A 357 -28.09 -13.73 -14.61
N GLY A 358 -27.72 -13.05 -13.53
CA GLY A 358 -27.41 -13.72 -12.26
C GLY A 358 -28.61 -14.44 -11.65
N TYR A 359 -28.36 -15.37 -10.72
CA TYR A 359 -29.41 -16.17 -10.10
C TYR A 359 -30.50 -15.34 -9.41
N LEU A 360 -30.18 -14.16 -8.87
CA LEU A 360 -31.20 -13.27 -8.31
C LEU A 360 -32.17 -12.77 -9.38
N LYS A 361 -31.67 -12.38 -10.56
CA LYS A 361 -32.53 -11.93 -11.66
C LYS A 361 -33.46 -13.05 -12.12
N GLN A 362 -32.95 -14.28 -12.19
CA GLN A 362 -33.72 -15.47 -12.56
C GLN A 362 -34.83 -15.82 -11.55
N LEU A 363 -34.65 -15.49 -10.27
CA LEU A 363 -35.66 -15.74 -9.22
C LEU A 363 -36.84 -14.75 -9.29
N PHE A 364 -36.65 -13.57 -9.87
CA PHE A 364 -37.65 -12.50 -9.94
C PHE A 364 -38.27 -12.33 -11.34
N SER A 365 -37.90 -13.17 -12.31
CA SER A 365 -38.39 -13.17 -13.70
C SER A 365 -39.27 -14.37 -13.98
#